data_AF-A0A4Y9YPY2-F1
#
_entry.id   AF-A0A4Y9YPY2-F1
#
_cell.length_a   1.000
_cell.length_b   1.000
_cell.length_c   1.000
_cell.angle_alpha   90.00
_cell.angle_beta   90.00
_cell.angle_gamma   90.00
#
_symmetry.space_group_name_H-M   'P 1'
#
loop_
_entity.id
_entity.type
_entity.pdbx_description
1 polymer ?
#
loop_
_entity_poly.entity_id
_entity_poly.type
_entity_poly.pdbx_seq_one_letter_code
_entity_poly.pdbx_strand_id
1 'polypeptide(L)'
;MQAKGLTQDQLNDLIFSKERGRDTFWQEITSALHLRPIIAVYHHVRRNRHPLSQQGKWMETEDELLTQAVADLGQQWERVSQRVGRMAGDCRDRWRNHLEDRGRRKAGSWSKAEEEELTQIVTEMTVEQGRDFDSEVFWGVVSQRMGGKRGRQQCRIKWTDTLSSQIKNSGERPRWSQLDAYILVHKVDSLNVRDDTEIDWKLLPDENWNVWSAHALQRRWLTMKRSIKGHEEMSHAGWSLSARYVG
;
A
#
# COMPACT_ATOMS: atom_id res chain seq x y z
N MET A 1 4.79 29.39 10.09
CA MET A 1 4.44 30.49 9.16
C MET A 1 4.64 31.86 9.80
N GLN A 2 4.11 32.16 10.99
CA GLN A 2 4.33 33.46 11.65
C GLN A 2 5.76 33.70 12.17
N ALA A 3 6.52 32.67 12.52
CA ALA A 3 7.84 32.84 13.17
C ALA A 3 8.99 33.33 12.26
N LYS A 4 8.84 33.27 10.92
CA LYS A 4 9.88 33.70 9.96
C LYS A 4 9.39 34.73 8.93
N GLY A 5 8.13 35.18 9.01
CA GLY A 5 7.58 36.21 8.09
C GLY A 5 7.57 35.83 6.60
N LEU A 6 7.71 34.54 6.26
CA LEU A 6 7.76 34.08 4.88
C LEU A 6 6.39 34.19 4.22
N THR A 7 6.35 34.76 3.00
CA THR A 7 5.15 34.74 2.18
C THR A 7 4.86 33.33 1.65
N GLN A 8 3.63 33.09 1.18
CA GLN A 8 3.26 31.80 0.61
C GLN A 8 4.12 31.46 -0.63
N ASP A 9 4.46 32.46 -1.44
CA ASP A 9 5.29 32.28 -2.64
C ASP A 9 6.74 31.95 -2.29
N GLN A 10 7.33 32.66 -1.32
CA GLN A 10 8.67 32.35 -0.81
C GLN A 10 8.75 30.94 -0.23
N LEU A 11 7.68 30.50 0.44
CA LEU A 11 7.60 29.14 0.96
C LEU A 11 7.49 28.09 -0.17
N ASN A 12 6.69 28.38 -1.22
CA ASN A 12 6.59 27.50 -2.37
C ASN A 12 7.92 27.39 -3.12
N ASP A 13 8.63 28.50 -3.30
CA ASP A 13 9.96 28.53 -3.89
C ASP A 13 10.93 27.67 -3.08
N LEU A 14 10.94 27.78 -1.75
CA LEU A 14 11.75 26.91 -0.89
C LEU A 14 11.42 25.42 -1.05
N ILE A 15 10.13 25.08 -1.23
CA ILE A 15 9.66 23.68 -1.37
C ILE A 15 10.05 23.08 -2.73
N PHE A 16 9.95 23.87 -3.81
CA PHE A 16 10.10 23.41 -5.19
C PHE A 16 11.43 23.77 -5.86
N SER A 17 12.22 24.67 -5.28
CA SER A 17 13.54 25.07 -5.77
C SER A 17 14.50 23.90 -5.92
N LYS A 18 15.38 24.01 -6.92
CA LYS A 18 16.48 23.07 -7.20
C LYS A 18 17.83 23.54 -6.64
N GLU A 19 17.86 24.67 -5.92
CA GLU A 19 19.11 25.31 -5.46
C GLU A 19 19.67 24.73 -4.15
N ARG A 20 20.97 24.99 -3.91
CA ARG A 20 21.71 24.57 -2.70
C ARG A 20 21.30 25.44 -1.49
N GLY A 21 20.99 24.83 -0.36
CA GLY A 21 20.51 25.51 0.88
C GLY A 21 19.23 24.91 1.48
N ARG A 22 18.56 24.01 0.76
CA ARG A 22 17.34 23.29 1.17
C ARG A 22 17.51 22.36 2.38
N ASP A 23 18.72 21.91 2.67
CA ASP A 23 18.92 20.86 3.67
C ASP A 23 18.61 21.37 5.09
N THR A 24 18.92 22.64 5.38
CA THR A 24 18.57 23.27 6.67
C THR A 24 17.06 23.48 6.80
N PHE A 25 16.37 23.87 5.73
CA PHE A 25 14.91 24.00 5.71
C PHE A 25 14.20 22.68 6.05
N TRP A 26 14.61 21.57 5.41
CA TRP A 26 14.01 20.27 5.68
C TRP A 26 14.39 19.73 7.07
N GLN A 27 15.62 19.97 7.54
CA GLN A 27 16.04 19.62 8.91
C GLN A 27 15.22 20.36 9.97
N GLU A 28 14.98 21.68 9.79
CA GLU A 28 14.15 22.46 10.70
C GLU A 28 12.72 21.93 10.78
N ILE A 29 12.07 21.67 9.64
CA ILE A 29 10.70 21.11 9.62
C ILE A 29 10.68 19.72 10.27
N THR A 30 11.66 18.88 9.98
CA THR A 30 11.74 17.53 10.55
C THR A 30 12.07 17.53 12.04
N SER A 31 12.76 18.56 12.56
CA SER A 31 13.05 18.66 14.00
C SER A 31 11.77 18.72 14.86
N ALA A 32 10.70 19.31 14.34
CA ALA A 32 9.39 19.32 14.98
C ALA A 32 8.66 17.96 14.92
N LEU A 33 9.17 17.00 14.13
CA LEU A 33 8.59 15.70 13.86
C LEU A 33 9.63 14.58 14.08
N HIS A 34 10.23 14.53 15.27
CA HIS A 34 11.37 13.66 15.59
C HIS A 34 11.15 12.15 15.37
N LEU A 35 9.90 11.68 15.26
CA LEU A 35 9.56 10.28 14.92
C LEU A 35 9.36 10.01 13.42
N ARG A 36 9.62 11.01 12.55
CA ARG A 36 9.42 10.90 11.11
C ARG A 36 10.72 11.15 10.36
N PRO A 37 11.16 10.23 9.48
CA PRO A 37 12.34 10.45 8.66
C PRO A 37 12.19 11.69 7.77
N ILE A 38 13.28 12.45 7.60
CA ILE A 38 13.32 13.67 6.77
C ILE A 38 12.79 13.44 5.35
N ILE A 39 13.08 12.28 4.75
CA ILE A 39 12.61 11.89 3.41
C ILE A 39 11.08 11.76 3.36
N ALA A 40 10.46 11.23 4.42
CA ALA A 40 9.00 11.09 4.50
C ALA A 40 8.33 12.47 4.58
N VAL A 41 8.87 13.36 5.42
CA VAL A 41 8.42 14.75 5.54
C VAL A 41 8.56 15.50 4.21
N TYR A 42 9.72 15.37 3.57
CA TYR A 42 10.01 15.95 2.25
C TYR A 42 8.96 15.55 1.20
N HIS A 43 8.72 14.24 1.03
CA HIS A 43 7.75 13.75 0.05
C HIS A 43 6.31 14.15 0.39
N HIS A 44 5.95 14.13 1.67
CA HIS A 44 4.64 14.55 2.13
C HIS A 44 4.39 16.03 1.80
N VAL A 45 5.30 16.93 2.18
CA VAL A 45 5.14 18.37 1.93
C VAL A 45 5.11 18.67 0.44
N ARG A 46 6.05 18.13 -0.35
CA ARG A 46 6.08 18.38 -1.80
C ARG A 46 4.84 17.90 -2.53
N ARG A 47 4.27 16.75 -2.13
CA ARG A 47 3.03 16.23 -2.74
C ARG A 47 1.84 17.11 -2.38
N ASN A 48 1.68 17.47 -1.10
CA ASN A 48 0.52 18.22 -0.63
C ASN A 48 0.54 19.70 -1.03
N ARG A 49 1.71 20.29 -1.25
CA ARG A 49 1.84 21.70 -1.66
C ARG A 49 1.99 21.87 -3.17
N HIS A 50 1.94 20.79 -3.95
CA HIS A 50 2.08 20.89 -5.39
C HIS A 50 0.90 21.67 -6.00
N PRO A 51 1.11 22.56 -6.99
CA PRO A 51 0.02 23.30 -7.62
C PRO A 51 -1.06 22.40 -8.22
N LEU A 52 -0.64 21.25 -8.75
CA LEU A 52 -1.52 20.20 -9.28
C LEU A 52 -1.93 19.15 -8.24
N SER A 53 -1.86 19.46 -6.94
CA SER A 53 -2.36 18.55 -5.90
C SER A 53 -3.89 18.51 -5.91
N GLN A 54 -4.46 17.42 -5.40
CA GLN A 54 -5.91 17.25 -5.18
C GLN A 54 -6.82 17.40 -6.42
N GLN A 55 -6.36 16.97 -7.60
CA GLN A 55 -7.16 17.00 -8.85
C GLN A 55 -8.36 16.03 -8.86
N GLY A 56 -8.74 15.43 -7.73
CA GLY A 56 -9.89 14.54 -7.62
C GLY A 56 -9.80 13.29 -8.51
N LYS A 57 -10.97 12.74 -8.85
CA LYS A 57 -11.10 11.53 -9.67
C LYS A 57 -10.73 11.83 -11.13
N TRP A 58 -10.05 10.88 -11.77
CA TRP A 58 -9.73 10.94 -13.20
C TRP A 58 -11.00 10.89 -14.06
N MET A 59 -11.12 11.84 -14.99
CA MET A 59 -12.13 11.89 -16.03
C MET A 59 -11.69 11.10 -17.26
N GLU A 60 -12.66 10.73 -18.10
CA GLU A 60 -12.38 10.01 -19.35
C GLU A 60 -11.55 10.85 -20.33
N THR A 61 -11.82 12.15 -20.42
CA THR A 61 -11.01 13.09 -21.21
C THR A 61 -9.56 13.16 -20.75
N GLU A 62 -9.31 13.05 -19.45
CA GLU A 62 -7.95 13.00 -18.90
C GLU A 62 -7.26 11.67 -19.21
N ASP A 63 -8.01 10.56 -19.22
CA ASP A 63 -7.49 9.25 -19.65
C ASP A 63 -7.13 9.23 -21.13
N GLU A 64 -7.93 9.87 -21.99
CA GLU A 64 -7.65 10.05 -23.41
C GLU A 64 -6.39 10.90 -23.63
N LEU A 65 -6.30 12.04 -22.94
CA LEU A 65 -5.11 12.91 -22.97
C LEU A 65 -3.86 12.17 -22.50
N LEU A 66 -3.97 11.39 -21.42
CA LEU A 66 -2.87 10.59 -20.90
C LEU A 66 -2.45 9.50 -21.90
N THR A 67 -3.41 8.83 -22.53
CA THR A 67 -3.13 7.81 -23.54
C THR A 67 -2.41 8.40 -24.74
N GLN A 68 -2.89 9.53 -25.26
CA GLN A 68 -2.24 10.23 -26.36
C GLN A 68 -0.85 10.75 -25.98
N ALA A 69 -0.71 11.34 -24.78
CA ALA A 69 0.57 11.85 -24.31
C ALA A 69 1.62 10.75 -24.16
N VAL A 70 1.23 9.57 -23.67
CA VAL A 70 2.14 8.41 -23.56
C VAL A 70 2.47 7.83 -24.94
N ALA A 71 1.52 7.83 -25.89
CA ALA A 71 1.81 7.41 -27.27
C ALA A 71 2.86 8.31 -27.93
N ASP A 72 2.76 9.63 -27.73
CA ASP A 72 3.64 10.61 -28.37
C ASP A 72 5.00 10.77 -27.68
N LEU A 73 5.03 10.67 -26.34
CA LEU A 73 6.21 11.00 -25.53
C LEU A 73 6.82 9.78 -24.83
N GLY A 74 6.18 8.61 -24.91
CA GLY A 74 6.52 7.47 -24.06
C GLY A 74 6.29 7.76 -22.58
N GLN A 75 7.01 7.03 -21.72
CA GLN A 75 6.89 7.14 -20.25
C GLN A 75 7.70 8.32 -19.66
N GLN A 76 7.83 9.42 -20.40
CA GLN A 76 8.49 10.66 -19.93
C GLN A 76 7.52 11.46 -19.03
N TRP A 77 7.26 10.97 -17.82
CA TRP A 77 6.17 11.42 -16.95
C TRP A 77 6.13 12.92 -16.66
N GLU A 78 7.28 13.59 -16.58
CA GLU A 78 7.34 15.05 -16.41
C GLU A 78 6.80 15.80 -17.63
N ARG A 79 7.06 15.31 -18.85
CA ARG A 79 6.52 15.90 -20.09
C ARG A 79 5.06 15.51 -20.29
N VAL A 80 4.70 14.27 -19.97
CA VAL A 80 3.31 13.79 -19.99
C VAL A 80 2.44 14.62 -19.04
N SER A 81 2.93 14.88 -17.82
CA SER A 81 2.28 15.71 -16.81
C SER A 81 1.87 17.08 -17.33
N GLN A 82 2.76 17.75 -18.09
CA GLN A 82 2.50 19.06 -18.68
C GLN A 82 1.33 19.05 -19.67
N ARG A 83 1.13 17.94 -20.39
CA ARG A 83 0.04 17.80 -21.37
C ARG A 83 -1.28 17.38 -20.72
N VAL A 84 -1.23 16.54 -19.69
CA VAL A 84 -2.42 16.01 -19.01
C VAL A 84 -2.95 16.99 -17.96
N GLY A 85 -2.11 17.89 -17.44
CA GLY A 85 -2.51 18.82 -16.38
C GLY A 85 -2.60 18.17 -14.99
N ARG A 86 -1.96 17.01 -14.80
CA ARG A 86 -1.86 16.30 -13.50
C ARG A 86 -0.42 16.04 -13.12
N MET A 87 -0.13 15.75 -11.85
CA MET A 87 1.23 15.45 -11.40
C MET A 87 1.82 14.24 -12.15
N ALA A 88 3.11 14.29 -12.46
CA ALA A 88 3.83 13.20 -13.13
C ALA A 88 3.67 11.85 -12.42
N GLY A 89 3.69 11.86 -11.08
CA GLY A 89 3.42 10.67 -10.27
C GLY A 89 2.03 10.09 -10.49
N ASP A 90 1.01 10.95 -10.58
CA ASP A 90 -0.37 10.55 -10.79
C ASP A 90 -0.57 9.99 -12.21
N CYS A 91 0.00 10.63 -13.23
CA CYS A 91 -0.02 10.15 -14.62
C CYS A 91 0.60 8.74 -14.72
N ARG A 92 1.77 8.55 -14.11
CA ARG A 92 2.44 7.24 -14.06
C ARG A 92 1.57 6.19 -13.38
N ASP A 93 1.01 6.51 -12.22
CA ASP A 93 0.20 5.58 -11.45
C ASP A 93 -1.11 5.25 -12.16
N ARG A 94 -1.76 6.24 -12.79
CA ARG A 94 -2.96 6.04 -13.60
C ARG A 94 -2.68 5.14 -14.79
N TRP A 95 -1.63 5.43 -15.56
CA TRP A 95 -1.24 4.63 -16.72
C TRP A 95 -1.03 3.17 -16.33
N ARG A 96 -0.10 2.93 -15.40
CA ARG A 96 0.32 1.61 -14.96
C ARG A 96 -0.81 0.79 -14.31
N ASN A 97 -1.71 1.42 -13.57
CA ASN A 97 -2.74 0.70 -12.83
C ASN A 97 -4.04 0.52 -13.63
N HIS A 98 -4.34 1.41 -14.57
CA HIS A 98 -5.66 1.48 -15.20
C HIS A 98 -5.62 1.44 -16.73
N LEU A 99 -4.67 2.10 -17.39
CA LEU A 99 -4.72 2.32 -18.84
C LEU A 99 -3.88 1.35 -19.67
N GLU A 100 -2.67 1.01 -19.23
CA GLU A 100 -1.69 0.25 -20.01
C GLU A 100 -2.24 -1.08 -20.58
N ASP A 101 -3.03 -1.80 -19.79
CA ASP A 101 -3.69 -3.04 -20.22
C ASP A 101 -5.22 -2.95 -20.22
N ARG A 102 -5.80 -1.74 -20.33
CA ARG A 102 -7.26 -1.55 -20.19
C ARG A 102 -8.07 -2.51 -21.09
N GLY A 103 -7.61 -2.73 -22.32
CA GLY A 103 -8.27 -3.63 -23.28
C GLY A 103 -8.10 -5.14 -22.99
N ARG A 104 -7.09 -5.54 -22.20
CA ARG A 104 -6.82 -6.96 -21.86
C ARG A 104 -7.28 -7.34 -20.46
N ARG A 105 -7.48 -6.34 -19.59
CA ARG A 105 -7.71 -6.53 -18.16
C ARG A 105 -9.10 -7.11 -17.89
N LYS A 106 -9.14 -8.23 -17.18
CA LYS A 106 -10.37 -8.86 -16.72
C LYS A 106 -10.77 -8.32 -15.34
N ALA A 107 -12.04 -7.94 -15.24
CA ALA A 107 -12.70 -7.63 -13.97
C ALA A 107 -13.58 -8.82 -13.55
N GLY A 108 -13.75 -9.02 -12.25
CA GLY A 108 -14.59 -10.09 -11.68
C GLY A 108 -13.82 -11.28 -11.12
N SER A 109 -14.55 -12.37 -10.91
CA SER A 109 -14.07 -13.58 -10.22
C SER A 109 -12.84 -14.19 -10.89
N TRP A 110 -11.98 -14.80 -10.08
CA TRP A 110 -10.83 -15.57 -10.57
C TRP A 110 -11.30 -16.97 -10.98
N SER A 111 -10.91 -17.39 -12.18
CA SER A 111 -11.07 -18.78 -12.60
C SER A 111 -9.97 -19.66 -12.00
N LYS A 112 -10.23 -20.97 -11.88
CA LYS A 112 -9.22 -21.92 -11.37
C LYS A 112 -7.93 -21.88 -12.20
N ALA A 113 -8.05 -21.80 -13.52
CA ALA A 113 -6.90 -21.67 -14.42
C ALA A 113 -6.07 -20.39 -14.15
N GLU A 114 -6.70 -19.26 -13.84
CA GLU A 114 -5.97 -18.04 -13.45
C GLU A 114 -5.31 -18.16 -12.07
N GLU A 115 -5.94 -18.88 -11.14
CA GLU A 115 -5.36 -19.15 -9.81
C GLU A 115 -4.14 -20.06 -9.91
N GLU A 116 -4.21 -21.10 -10.74
CA GLU A 116 -3.11 -22.03 -11.05
C GLU A 116 -1.96 -21.29 -11.74
N GLU A 117 -2.25 -20.47 -12.76
CA GLU A 117 -1.26 -19.66 -13.48
C GLU A 117 -0.55 -18.67 -12.53
N LEU A 118 -1.30 -17.94 -11.68
CA LEU A 118 -0.72 -17.04 -10.68
C LEU A 118 0.16 -17.82 -9.69
N THR A 119 -0.29 -19.00 -9.28
CA THR A 119 0.44 -19.85 -8.32
C THR A 119 1.76 -20.33 -8.90
N GLN A 120 1.74 -20.81 -10.15
CA GLN A 120 2.93 -21.22 -10.86
C GLN A 120 3.94 -20.06 -10.95
N ILE A 121 3.51 -18.90 -11.45
CA ILE A 121 4.39 -17.74 -11.65
C ILE A 121 5.05 -17.29 -10.33
N VAL A 122 4.29 -17.20 -9.24
CA VAL A 122 4.85 -16.76 -7.96
C VAL A 122 5.78 -17.80 -7.36
N THR A 123 5.45 -19.10 -7.49
CA THR A 123 6.30 -20.20 -7.01
C THR A 123 7.64 -20.24 -7.74
N GLU A 124 7.65 -20.09 -9.07
CA GLU A 124 8.87 -19.96 -9.87
C GLU A 124 9.72 -18.75 -9.47
N MET A 125 9.07 -17.62 -9.14
CA MET A 125 9.77 -16.39 -8.76
C MET A 125 10.30 -16.38 -7.32
N THR A 126 9.85 -17.29 -6.46
CA THR A 126 10.20 -17.34 -5.04
C THR A 126 10.94 -18.63 -4.70
N VAL A 127 10.25 -19.75 -4.71
CA VAL A 127 10.73 -21.06 -4.25
C VAL A 127 11.89 -21.57 -5.09
N GLU A 128 11.80 -21.51 -6.41
CA GLU A 128 12.88 -22.00 -7.30
C GLU A 128 14.15 -21.16 -7.18
N GLN A 129 14.05 -19.94 -6.67
CA GLN A 129 15.18 -19.06 -6.38
C GLN A 129 15.63 -19.13 -4.91
N GLY A 130 15.10 -20.08 -4.13
CA GLY A 130 15.41 -20.24 -2.71
C GLY A 130 14.93 -19.08 -1.83
N ARG A 131 13.93 -18.33 -2.28
CA ARG A 131 13.36 -17.18 -1.55
C ARG A 131 12.06 -17.60 -0.85
N ASP A 132 11.82 -17.04 0.33
CA ASP A 132 10.60 -17.26 1.09
C ASP A 132 9.35 -16.78 0.31
N PHE A 133 8.22 -17.43 0.51
CA PHE A 133 6.93 -17.11 -0.13
C PHE A 133 6.44 -15.69 0.21
N ASP A 134 6.86 -15.14 1.35
CA ASP A 134 6.56 -13.78 1.80
C ASP A 134 7.65 -12.75 1.41
N SER A 135 8.64 -13.17 0.60
CA SER A 135 9.65 -12.28 0.00
C SER A 135 9.01 -11.21 -0.88
N GLU A 136 9.70 -10.09 -1.08
CA GLU A 136 9.20 -9.00 -1.93
C GLU A 136 9.07 -9.45 -3.40
N VAL A 137 7.86 -9.86 -3.77
CA VAL A 137 7.50 -10.18 -5.15
C VAL A 137 7.25 -8.89 -5.93
N PHE A 138 7.94 -8.72 -7.05
CA PHE A 138 7.69 -7.63 -7.99
C PHE A 138 6.40 -7.88 -8.78
N TRP A 139 5.25 -7.52 -8.18
CA TRP A 139 3.92 -7.77 -8.74
C TRP A 139 3.67 -7.17 -10.14
N GLY A 140 4.45 -6.17 -10.55
CA GLY A 140 4.42 -5.67 -11.93
C GLY A 140 4.85 -6.74 -12.94
N VAL A 141 5.93 -7.47 -12.64
CA VAL A 141 6.44 -8.58 -13.45
C VAL A 141 5.45 -9.75 -13.45
N VAL A 142 4.85 -10.06 -12.29
CA VAL A 142 3.82 -11.11 -12.19
C VAL A 142 2.64 -10.80 -13.11
N SER A 143 2.14 -9.56 -13.07
CA SER A 143 1.05 -9.09 -13.92
C SER A 143 1.38 -9.20 -15.42
N GLN A 144 2.62 -8.87 -15.80
CA GLN A 144 3.12 -9.04 -17.17
C GLN A 144 3.22 -10.51 -17.58
N ARG A 145 3.73 -11.40 -16.71
CA ARG A 145 3.78 -12.85 -16.96
C ARG A 145 2.39 -13.47 -17.07
N MET A 146 1.41 -12.93 -16.35
CA MET A 146 -0.02 -13.23 -16.54
C MET A 146 -0.64 -12.58 -17.80
N GLY A 147 0.18 -12.05 -18.72
CA GLY A 147 -0.27 -11.43 -19.97
C GLY A 147 -1.09 -10.15 -19.81
N GLY A 148 -0.99 -9.46 -18.67
CA GLY A 148 -1.77 -8.25 -18.38
C GLY A 148 -3.26 -8.49 -18.08
N LYS A 149 -3.70 -9.76 -18.02
CA LYS A 149 -5.09 -10.15 -17.72
C LYS A 149 -5.55 -9.66 -16.35
N ARG A 150 -4.64 -9.63 -15.38
CA ARG A 150 -4.85 -9.17 -13.99
C ARG A 150 -3.77 -8.14 -13.66
N GLY A 151 -4.17 -6.99 -13.13
CA GLY A 151 -3.24 -5.93 -12.72
C GLY A 151 -2.45 -6.32 -11.47
N ARG A 152 -1.28 -5.70 -11.25
CA ARG A 152 -0.38 -6.03 -10.13
C ARG A 152 -1.06 -6.09 -8.76
N GLN A 153 -2.01 -5.19 -8.50
CA GLN A 153 -2.73 -5.14 -7.22
C GLN A 153 -3.72 -6.31 -7.11
N GLN A 154 -4.37 -6.69 -8.21
CA GLN A 154 -5.24 -7.86 -8.23
C GLN A 154 -4.44 -9.13 -7.96
N CYS A 155 -3.28 -9.29 -8.60
CA CYS A 155 -2.38 -10.43 -8.37
C CYS A 155 -1.90 -10.49 -6.92
N ARG A 156 -1.41 -9.35 -6.39
CA ARG A 156 -0.94 -9.24 -5.00
C ARG A 156 -2.02 -9.64 -4.02
N ILE A 157 -3.20 -9.02 -4.10
CA ILE A 157 -4.31 -9.28 -3.18
C ILE A 157 -4.74 -10.74 -3.27
N LYS A 158 -4.88 -11.28 -4.50
CA LYS A 158 -5.29 -12.68 -4.67
C LYS A 158 -4.28 -13.65 -4.05
N TRP A 159 -3.00 -13.37 -4.20
CA TRP A 159 -1.93 -14.17 -3.59
C TRP A 159 -1.95 -14.06 -2.07
N THR A 160 -1.86 -12.84 -1.53
CA THR A 160 -1.72 -12.61 -0.09
C THR A 160 -2.96 -13.03 0.69
N ASP A 161 -4.14 -12.93 0.11
CA ASP A 161 -5.40 -13.11 0.85
C ASP A 161 -6.03 -14.48 0.61
N THR A 162 -5.54 -15.27 -0.36
CA THR A 162 -6.16 -16.55 -0.71
C THR A 162 -5.15 -17.62 -1.06
N LEU A 163 -4.32 -17.42 -2.07
CA LEU A 163 -3.50 -18.51 -2.62
C LEU A 163 -2.33 -18.88 -1.71
N SER A 164 -1.67 -17.91 -1.08
CA SER A 164 -0.55 -18.19 -0.15
C SER A 164 -0.99 -19.09 1.00
N SER A 165 -2.12 -18.79 1.65
CA SER A 165 -2.67 -19.64 2.71
C SER A 165 -3.10 -21.01 2.18
N GLN A 166 -3.68 -21.13 0.99
CA GLN A 166 -4.03 -22.44 0.44
C GLN A 166 -2.79 -23.31 0.23
N ILE A 167 -1.70 -22.74 -0.28
CA ILE A 167 -0.46 -23.48 -0.48
C ILE A 167 0.14 -23.90 0.86
N LYS A 168 0.19 -22.99 1.85
CA LYS A 168 0.68 -23.27 3.21
C LYS A 168 -0.14 -24.36 3.91
N ASN A 169 -1.43 -24.51 3.58
CA ASN A 169 -2.35 -25.48 4.19
C ASN A 169 -2.76 -26.60 3.22
N SER A 170 -1.89 -26.99 2.28
CA SER A 170 -2.12 -28.15 1.38
C SER A 170 -3.47 -28.14 0.62
N GLY A 171 -3.95 -26.94 0.26
CA GLY A 171 -5.21 -26.71 -0.46
C GLY A 171 -6.42 -26.44 0.43
N GLU A 172 -6.28 -26.57 1.75
CA GLU A 172 -7.37 -26.27 2.68
C GLU A 172 -7.67 -24.78 2.75
N ARG A 173 -8.96 -24.46 2.98
CA ARG A 173 -9.46 -23.10 3.19
C ARG A 173 -9.86 -22.95 4.66
N PRO A 174 -8.91 -22.69 5.55
CA PRO A 174 -9.17 -22.57 6.98
C PRO A 174 -10.18 -21.44 7.21
N ARG A 175 -11.15 -21.70 8.08
CA ARG A 175 -12.17 -20.72 8.47
C ARG A 175 -11.71 -19.99 9.72
N TRP A 176 -11.82 -18.67 9.72
CA TRP A 176 -11.50 -17.85 10.89
C TRP A 176 -12.36 -18.29 12.08
N SER A 177 -11.71 -18.76 13.14
CA SER A 177 -12.34 -19.27 14.35
C SER A 177 -12.31 -18.24 15.49
N GLN A 178 -13.06 -18.53 16.56
CA GLN A 178 -13.00 -17.73 17.78
C GLN A 178 -11.63 -17.86 18.47
N LEU A 179 -10.98 -19.02 18.34
CA LEU A 179 -9.61 -19.24 18.80
C LEU A 179 -8.62 -18.34 18.05
N ASP A 180 -8.77 -18.18 16.72
CA ASP A 180 -7.93 -17.26 15.93
C ASP A 180 -8.10 -15.80 16.38
N ALA A 181 -9.33 -15.40 16.69
CA ALA A 181 -9.60 -14.07 17.23
C ALA A 181 -8.89 -13.86 18.57
N TYR A 182 -9.01 -14.84 19.47
CA TYR A 182 -8.33 -14.83 20.77
C TYR A 182 -6.80 -14.74 20.62
N ILE A 183 -6.20 -15.61 19.80
CA ILE A 183 -4.75 -15.62 19.56
C ILE A 183 -4.29 -14.27 19.00
N LEU A 184 -5.01 -13.72 18.02
CA LEU A 184 -4.66 -12.43 17.41
C LEU A 184 -4.67 -11.29 18.45
N VAL A 185 -5.72 -11.21 19.27
CA VAL A 185 -5.84 -10.21 20.34
C VAL A 185 -4.67 -10.30 21.31
N HIS A 186 -4.38 -11.50 21.80
CA HIS A 186 -3.33 -11.71 22.79
C HIS A 186 -1.93 -11.47 22.23
N LYS A 187 -1.67 -11.86 20.97
CA LYS A 187 -0.39 -11.57 20.33
C LYS A 187 -0.16 -10.07 20.15
N VAL A 188 -1.14 -9.33 19.64
CA VAL A 188 -1.00 -7.88 19.48
C VAL A 188 -0.83 -7.18 20.83
N ASP A 189 -1.59 -7.59 21.86
CA ASP A 189 -1.46 -7.06 23.22
C ASP A 189 -0.05 -7.28 23.79
N SER A 190 0.54 -8.47 23.55
CA SER A 190 1.88 -8.79 24.02
C SER A 190 3.00 -7.96 23.39
N LEU A 191 2.75 -7.33 22.23
CA LEU A 191 3.73 -6.44 21.59
C LEU A 191 3.88 -5.10 22.33
N ASN A 192 2.94 -4.74 23.21
CA ASN A 192 2.95 -3.50 23.97
C ASN A 192 3.14 -2.24 23.08
N VAL A 193 2.52 -2.26 21.90
CA VAL A 193 2.57 -1.18 20.91
C VAL A 193 1.69 -0.01 21.31
N ARG A 194 2.10 1.20 20.93
CA ARG A 194 1.32 2.42 21.19
C ARG A 194 0.21 2.61 20.17
N ASP A 195 0.48 2.23 18.93
CA ASP A 195 -0.45 2.37 17.81
C ASP A 195 -0.27 1.27 16.75
N ASP A 196 -1.29 1.12 15.88
CA ASP A 196 -1.35 0.02 14.89
C ASP A 196 -0.18 0.06 13.88
N THR A 197 0.51 1.19 13.72
CA THR A 197 1.62 1.35 12.77
C THR A 197 2.93 0.74 13.28
N GLU A 198 3.03 0.46 14.58
CA GLU A 198 4.17 -0.22 15.19
C GLU A 198 4.07 -1.75 15.08
N ILE A 199 2.89 -2.29 14.70
CA ILE A 199 2.68 -3.73 14.58
C ILE A 199 3.34 -4.26 13.31
N ASP A 200 4.39 -5.05 13.47
CA ASP A 200 4.91 -5.88 12.38
C ASP A 200 4.10 -7.17 12.24
N TRP A 201 3.09 -7.11 11.37
CA TRP A 201 2.18 -8.21 11.06
C TRP A 201 2.89 -9.46 10.52
N LYS A 202 4.12 -9.35 10.02
CA LYS A 202 4.90 -10.49 9.51
C LYS A 202 5.53 -11.32 10.63
N LEU A 203 5.68 -10.73 11.81
CA LEU A 203 6.28 -11.39 12.99
C LEU A 203 5.24 -12.05 13.90
N LEU A 204 3.95 -11.84 13.64
CA LEU A 204 2.87 -12.44 14.43
C LEU A 204 2.68 -13.94 14.19
N PRO A 205 2.73 -14.45 12.95
CA PRO A 205 2.67 -15.89 12.69
C PRO A 205 3.80 -16.65 13.38
N ASP A 206 3.49 -17.83 13.91
CA ASP A 206 4.47 -18.77 14.47
C ASP A 206 4.27 -20.18 13.88
N GLU A 207 5.12 -21.14 14.24
CA GLU A 207 5.07 -22.52 13.73
C GLU A 207 3.69 -23.18 13.88
N ASN A 208 2.93 -22.82 14.92
CA ASN A 208 1.62 -23.41 15.23
C ASN A 208 0.44 -22.54 14.74
N TRP A 209 0.71 -21.32 14.24
CA TRP A 209 -0.31 -20.35 13.82
C TRP A 209 0.15 -19.54 12.60
N ASN A 210 0.68 -20.22 11.57
CA ASN A 210 1.11 -19.63 10.29
C ASN A 210 0.08 -19.77 9.15
N VAL A 211 -1.18 -19.92 9.53
CA VAL A 211 -2.28 -20.18 8.61
C VAL A 211 -2.72 -18.88 7.89
N TRP A 212 -2.54 -17.74 8.55
CA TRP A 212 -3.03 -16.43 8.12
C TRP A 212 -1.89 -15.54 7.65
N SER A 213 -2.05 -14.90 6.49
CA SER A 213 -1.09 -13.91 6.02
C SER A 213 -1.12 -12.63 6.89
N ALA A 214 0.00 -11.90 6.90
CA ALA A 214 0.09 -10.60 7.55
C ALA A 214 -1.03 -9.63 7.14
N HIS A 215 -1.44 -9.64 5.85
CA HIS A 215 -2.55 -8.82 5.38
C HIS A 215 -3.90 -9.27 5.96
N ALA A 216 -4.14 -10.58 6.01
CA ALA A 216 -5.35 -11.13 6.61
C ALA A 216 -5.46 -10.76 8.09
N LEU A 217 -4.37 -10.91 8.85
CA LEU A 217 -4.31 -10.53 10.27
C LEU A 217 -4.59 -9.04 10.47
N GLN A 218 -3.95 -8.16 9.68
CA GLN A 218 -4.19 -6.72 9.75
C GLN A 218 -5.65 -6.36 9.49
N ARG A 219 -6.28 -6.95 8.46
CA ARG A 219 -7.70 -6.68 8.16
C ARG A 219 -8.63 -7.20 9.25
N ARG A 220 -8.35 -8.38 9.81
CA ARG A 220 -9.13 -8.98 10.90
C ARG A 220 -9.06 -8.10 12.14
N TRP A 221 -7.86 -7.67 12.50
CA TRP A 221 -7.63 -6.73 13.59
C TRP A 221 -8.44 -5.45 13.45
N LEU A 222 -8.33 -4.76 12.31
CA LEU A 222 -9.07 -3.51 12.06
C LEU A 222 -10.58 -3.73 12.10
N THR A 223 -11.07 -4.88 11.64
CA THR A 223 -12.49 -5.24 11.68
C THR A 223 -12.96 -5.44 13.12
N MET A 224 -12.19 -6.16 13.94
CA MET A 224 -12.50 -6.34 15.37
C MET A 224 -12.44 -5.01 16.12
N LYS A 225 -11.46 -4.14 15.86
CA LYS A 225 -11.38 -2.81 16.47
C LYS A 225 -12.63 -1.98 16.23
N ARG A 226 -13.07 -1.89 14.97
CA ARG A 226 -14.25 -1.11 14.58
C ARG A 226 -15.55 -1.63 15.17
N SER A 227 -15.61 -2.89 15.57
CA SER A 227 -16.80 -3.47 16.20
C SER A 227 -17.00 -3.03 17.65
N ILE A 228 -15.95 -2.49 18.30
CA ILE A 228 -16.00 -2.02 19.68
C ILE A 228 -16.44 -0.55 19.71
N LYS A 229 -17.51 -0.28 20.46
CA LYS A 229 -18.04 1.08 20.65
C LYS A 229 -17.01 1.94 21.38
N GLY A 230 -16.72 3.13 20.85
CA GLY A 230 -15.73 4.05 21.43
C GLY A 230 -14.26 3.69 21.13
N HIS A 231 -13.98 2.76 20.22
CA HIS A 231 -12.61 2.34 19.89
C HIS A 231 -11.68 3.47 19.41
N GLU A 232 -12.22 4.60 18.95
CA GLU A 232 -11.47 5.76 18.46
C GLU A 232 -10.77 6.52 19.60
N GLU A 233 -11.33 6.47 20.81
CA GLU A 233 -10.83 7.18 21.99
C GLU A 233 -10.08 6.25 22.97
N MET A 234 -10.06 4.95 22.70
CA MET A 234 -9.45 3.95 23.55
C MET A 234 -7.95 3.79 23.26
N SER A 235 -7.15 3.70 24.32
CA SER A 235 -5.76 3.25 24.19
C SER A 235 -5.71 1.79 23.76
N HIS A 236 -4.59 1.36 23.15
CA HIS A 236 -4.38 -0.05 22.79
C HIS A 236 -4.56 -0.99 23.99
N ALA A 237 -4.06 -0.61 25.16
CA ALA A 237 -4.25 -1.35 26.41
C ALA A 237 -5.72 -1.43 26.84
N GLY A 238 -6.48 -0.34 26.71
CA GLY A 238 -7.93 -0.33 26.97
C GLY A 238 -8.69 -1.22 25.98
N TRP A 239 -8.24 -1.28 24.74
CA TRP A 239 -8.82 -2.13 23.72
C TRP A 239 -8.61 -3.61 24.01
N SER A 240 -7.38 -4.01 24.35
CA SER A 240 -7.06 -5.39 24.69
C SER A 240 -7.87 -5.90 25.88
N LEU A 241 -8.16 -5.04 26.85
CA LEU A 241 -9.04 -5.36 27.97
C LEU A 241 -10.48 -5.60 27.52
N SER A 242 -11.06 -4.73 26.69
CA SER A 242 -12.43 -4.89 26.19
C SER A 242 -12.58 -6.09 25.23
N ALA A 243 -11.59 -6.33 24.37
CA ALA A 243 -11.60 -7.41 23.39
C ALA A 243 -11.56 -8.81 24.04
N ARG A 244 -10.98 -8.96 25.24
CA ARG A 244 -11.00 -10.21 26.03
C ARG A 244 -12.41 -10.63 26.46
N TYR A 245 -13.39 -9.71 26.46
CA TYR A 245 -14.79 -9.98 26.85
C TYR A 245 -15.75 -10.07 25.66
N VAL A 246 -15.26 -9.84 24.43
CA VAL A 246 -16.04 -10.03 23.19
C VAL A 246 -15.67 -11.41 22.63
N GLY A 247 -16.04 -12.44 23.40
CA GLY A 247 -16.00 -13.84 23.02
C GLY A 247 -17.40 -14.33 22.73
#